data_AF-A0A357KPY1-F1
#
_entry.id   AF-A0A357KPY1-F1
#
_cell.length_a   1.000
_cell.length_b   1.000
_cell.length_c   1.000
_cell.angle_alpha   90.00
_cell.angle_beta   90.00
_cell.angle_gamma   90.00
#
_symmetry.space_group_name_H-M   'P 1'
#
loop_
_entity.id
_entity.type
_entity.pdbx_description
1 polymer ?
#
loop_
_entity_poly.entity_id
_entity_poly.type
_entity_poly.pdbx_seq_one_letter_code
_entity_poly.pdbx_strand_id
1 'polypeptide(L)'
;MFNGNIDKNDQANGELNIGGGLEWISEEEGLTLGISYLSDLAVTDALFLSEQETPAQKQAGALSAYVLLVFEQHEITGEIVTALEKFDQLDPEIDQPMAWNLELAWMPAPKWQLAFRIEGSSELDDAPKRQYGVGSSWLIGGNTHLSIDYLRGEYPHGLVEDDDENELKSTQSFAIQLSVGF
;
A
#
# COMPACT_ATOMS: atom_id res chain seq x y z
N MET A 1 1.16 18.40 2.55
CA MET A 1 2.41 18.87 1.88
C MET A 1 3.56 18.00 2.34
N PHE A 2 4.12 17.15 1.48
CA PHE A 2 5.37 16.45 1.75
C PHE A 2 6.54 17.34 1.35
N ASN A 3 7.47 17.59 2.28
CA ASN A 3 8.70 18.35 2.03
C ASN A 3 9.88 17.46 2.44
N GLY A 4 10.46 16.74 1.47
CA GLY A 4 11.64 15.91 1.67
C GLY A 4 12.91 16.71 1.33
N ASN A 5 13.77 16.94 2.32
CA ASN A 5 15.07 17.57 2.11
C ASN A 5 16.07 16.49 1.63
N ILE A 6 16.66 16.67 0.46
CA ILE A 6 17.62 15.72 -0.14
C ILE A 6 19.04 16.23 0.12
N ASP A 7 19.81 15.47 0.90
CA ASP A 7 21.22 15.73 1.12
C ASP A 7 22.01 15.32 -0.14
N LYS A 8 22.81 16.24 -0.68
CA LYS A 8 23.56 16.04 -1.93
C LYS A 8 24.92 15.45 -1.60
N ASN A 9 25.13 14.17 -1.91
CA ASN A 9 26.47 13.61 -2.01
C ASN A 9 26.87 13.55 -3.49
N ASP A 10 27.85 14.38 -3.86
CA ASP A 10 28.46 14.44 -5.20
C ASP A 10 29.11 13.08 -5.51
N GLN A 11 28.60 12.35 -6.52
CA GLN A 11 29.30 11.36 -7.40
C GLN A 11 28.37 10.33 -8.10
N ALA A 12 27.06 10.56 -8.21
CA ALA A 12 26.17 9.77 -9.08
C ALA A 12 25.51 10.68 -10.13
N ASN A 13 25.37 10.20 -11.36
CA ASN A 13 24.52 10.85 -12.37
C ASN A 13 23.10 10.90 -11.81
N GLY A 14 22.72 12.03 -11.20
CA GLY A 14 21.45 12.17 -10.49
C GLY A 14 20.30 12.21 -11.48
N GLU A 15 19.61 11.10 -11.63
CA GLU A 15 18.30 11.08 -12.28
C GLU A 15 17.29 11.82 -11.38
N LEU A 16 16.53 12.74 -11.99
CA LEU A 16 15.63 13.63 -11.26
C LEU A 16 14.27 12.96 -11.10
N ASN A 17 13.96 12.47 -9.91
CA ASN A 17 12.63 11.99 -9.59
C ASN A 17 11.70 13.17 -9.26
N ILE A 18 10.59 13.29 -10.00
CA ILE A 18 9.59 14.34 -9.83
C ILE A 18 8.25 13.72 -9.46
N GLY A 19 7.54 14.37 -8.54
CA GLY A 19 6.22 13.96 -8.11
C GLY A 19 5.33 15.16 -7.84
N GLY A 20 4.03 15.00 -8.03
CA GLY A 20 3.06 16.05 -7.77
C GLY A 20 1.66 15.46 -7.56
N GLY A 21 0.86 16.13 -6.75
CA GLY A 21 -0.51 15.71 -6.49
C GLY A 21 -1.46 16.88 -6.26
N LEU A 22 -2.74 16.60 -6.49
CA LEU A 22 -3.84 17.50 -6.22
C LEU A 22 -4.78 16.83 -5.22
N GLU A 23 -5.23 17.63 -4.27
CA GLU A 23 -6.18 17.21 -3.24
C GLU A 23 -7.35 18.18 -3.25
N TRP A 24 -8.55 17.64 -3.15
CA TRP A 24 -9.78 18.40 -3.01
C TRP A 24 -10.55 17.90 -1.79
N ILE A 25 -11.03 18.83 -0.99
CA ILE A 25 -11.79 18.58 0.23
C ILE A 25 -13.13 19.30 0.08
N SER A 26 -14.23 18.59 0.35
CA SER A 26 -15.57 19.16 0.34
C SER A 26 -15.75 20.21 1.44
N GLU A 27 -16.66 21.18 1.25
CA GLU A 27 -16.93 22.23 2.24
C GLU A 27 -17.35 21.70 3.62
N GLU A 28 -18.02 20.54 3.66
CA GLU A 28 -18.47 19.88 4.89
C GLU A 28 -17.41 18.93 5.48
N GLU A 29 -16.21 18.86 4.88
CA GLU A 29 -15.08 17.99 5.26
C GLU A 29 -15.40 16.47 5.30
N GLY A 30 -16.58 16.05 4.82
CA GLY A 30 -17.00 14.64 4.77
C GLY A 30 -16.48 13.86 3.55
N LEU A 31 -15.91 14.55 2.54
CA LEU A 31 -15.32 13.93 1.36
C LEU A 31 -13.97 14.57 1.04
N THR A 32 -12.94 13.73 0.90
CA THR A 32 -11.62 14.08 0.41
C THR A 32 -11.27 13.22 -0.80
N LEU A 33 -10.71 13.84 -1.83
CA LEU A 33 -10.24 13.19 -3.05
C LEU A 33 -8.80 13.62 -3.31
N GLY A 34 -7.95 12.68 -3.71
CA GLY A 34 -6.61 12.99 -4.17
C GLY A 34 -6.21 12.23 -5.42
N ILE A 35 -5.36 12.85 -6.22
CA ILE A 35 -4.69 12.24 -7.35
C ILE A 35 -3.23 12.65 -7.32
N SER A 36 -2.31 11.73 -7.60
CA SER A 36 -0.90 12.05 -7.67
C SER A 36 -0.17 11.28 -8.76
N TYR A 37 0.92 11.86 -9.21
CA TYR A 37 1.82 11.31 -10.21
C TYR A 37 3.23 11.26 -9.62
N LEU A 38 3.95 10.18 -9.90
CA LEU A 38 5.38 10.03 -9.63
C LEU A 38 6.07 9.67 -10.94
N SER A 39 7.25 10.23 -11.21
CA SER A 39 8.03 9.90 -12.41
C SER A 39 8.68 8.53 -12.34
N ASP A 40 8.81 7.97 -11.14
CA ASP A 40 9.47 6.71 -10.89
C ASP A 40 8.75 5.95 -9.77
N LEU A 41 8.16 4.82 -10.14
CA LEU A 41 7.55 3.86 -9.23
C LEU A 41 8.58 2.88 -8.64
N ALA A 42 9.73 2.71 -9.30
CA ALA A 42 10.77 1.75 -8.95
C ALA A 42 11.78 2.36 -7.96
N VAL A 43 11.31 2.73 -6.77
CA VAL A 43 12.23 3.13 -5.69
C VAL A 43 12.22 2.07 -4.61
N THR A 44 13.04 1.03 -4.77
CA THR A 44 13.61 0.33 -3.61
C THR A 44 14.91 -0.37 -3.97
N ASP A 45 16.00 -0.01 -3.27
CA ASP A 45 17.31 -0.70 -3.24
C ASP A 45 17.24 -2.16 -2.73
N ALA A 46 16.06 -2.77 -2.64
CA ALA A 46 15.84 -4.06 -1.97
C ALA A 46 16.35 -5.28 -2.77
N LEU A 47 16.80 -5.09 -4.01
CA LEU A 47 17.23 -6.18 -4.90
C LEU A 47 18.64 -6.02 -5.49
N PHE A 48 19.52 -5.21 -4.88
CA PHE A 48 20.86 -4.93 -5.41
C PHE A 48 22.02 -5.39 -4.51
N LEU A 49 22.01 -6.67 -4.09
CA LEU A 49 23.20 -7.35 -3.55
C LEU A 49 23.56 -8.63 -4.33
N SER A 50 23.24 -8.70 -5.62
CA SER A 50 23.87 -9.69 -6.52
C SER A 50 24.84 -8.98 -7.45
N GLU A 51 26.11 -9.40 -7.40
CA GLU A 51 27.23 -8.91 -8.20
C GLU A 51 27.06 -9.26 -9.69
N GLN A 52 26.06 -8.68 -10.36
CA GLN A 52 25.99 -8.65 -11.81
C GLN A 52 25.50 -7.28 -12.26
N GLU A 53 26.22 -6.71 -13.22
CA GLU A 53 25.92 -5.40 -13.80
C GLU A 53 24.50 -5.40 -14.37
N THR A 54 23.55 -4.91 -13.58
CA THR A 54 22.17 -4.80 -13.99
C THR A 54 22.04 -3.47 -14.73
N PRO A 55 21.56 -3.44 -16.00
CA PRO A 55 21.31 -2.18 -16.68
C PRO A 55 20.28 -1.38 -15.88
N ALA A 56 20.48 -0.07 -15.80
CA ALA A 56 19.61 0.88 -15.13
C ALA A 56 18.13 0.51 -15.35
N GLN A 57 17.44 0.22 -14.25
CA GLN A 57 16.02 -0.13 -14.26
C GLN A 57 15.26 1.03 -14.88
N LYS A 58 14.42 0.77 -15.89
CA LYS A 58 13.69 1.83 -16.57
C LYS A 58 12.66 2.37 -15.59
N GLN A 59 12.75 3.67 -15.30
CA GLN A 59 11.76 4.39 -14.50
C GLN A 59 10.40 4.29 -15.20
N ALA A 60 9.41 3.70 -14.55
CA ALA A 60 8.03 3.78 -15.00
C ALA A 60 7.29 4.81 -14.14
N GLY A 61 6.64 5.77 -14.77
CA GLY A 61 5.79 6.70 -14.05
C GLY A 61 4.64 5.98 -13.35
N ALA A 62 4.19 6.51 -12.22
CA ALA A 62 3.04 6.01 -11.48
C ALA A 62 1.91 7.04 -11.47
N LEU A 63 0.68 6.54 -11.45
CA LEU A 63 -0.48 7.33 -11.06
C LEU A 63 -1.11 6.69 -9.82
N SER A 64 -1.48 7.51 -8.85
CA SER A 64 -2.32 7.10 -7.74
C SER A 64 -3.54 8.01 -7.59
N ALA A 65 -4.62 7.43 -7.07
CA ALA A 65 -5.79 8.18 -6.68
C ALA A 65 -6.38 7.60 -5.40
N TYR A 66 -6.97 8.46 -4.58
CA TYR A 66 -7.64 8.03 -3.37
C TYR A 66 -8.93 8.83 -3.11
N VAL A 67 -9.83 8.20 -2.35
CA VAL A 67 -11.06 8.80 -1.83
C VAL A 67 -11.18 8.45 -0.35
N LEU A 68 -11.59 9.44 0.44
CA LEU A 68 -11.94 9.30 1.84
C LEU A 68 -13.33 9.91 2.04
N LEU A 69 -14.26 9.12 2.56
CA LEU A 69 -15.63 9.50 2.88
C LEU A 69 -15.87 9.31 4.37
N VAL A 70 -16.15 10.39 5.08
CA VAL A 70 -16.45 10.39 6.52
C VAL A 70 -17.91 10.81 6.71
N PHE A 71 -18.70 9.96 7.37
CA PHE A 71 -20.08 10.28 7.69
C PHE A 71 -20.53 9.55 8.97
N GLU A 72 -21.10 10.32 9.90
CA GLU A 72 -21.54 9.82 11.21
C GLU A 72 -20.47 9.02 11.96
N GLN A 73 -20.64 7.69 12.05
CA GLN A 73 -19.73 6.75 12.72
C GLN A 73 -18.96 5.90 11.70
N HIS A 74 -18.92 6.31 10.44
CA HIS A 74 -18.34 5.53 9.35
C HIS A 74 -17.27 6.33 8.63
N GLU A 75 -16.24 5.61 8.21
CA GLU A 75 -15.19 6.10 7.33
C GLU A 75 -14.98 5.05 6.23
N ILE A 76 -15.01 5.50 4.98
CA ILE A 76 -14.72 4.66 3.82
C ILE A 76 -13.51 5.24 3.10
N THR A 77 -12.49 4.42 2.92
CA THR A 77 -11.27 4.82 2.22
C THR A 77 -11.05 3.88 1.05
N GLY A 78 -10.73 4.42 -0.12
CA GLY A 78 -10.35 3.62 -1.27
C GLY A 78 -9.16 4.25 -1.98
N GLU A 79 -8.18 3.44 -2.34
CA GLU A 79 -6.98 3.89 -3.04
C GLU A 79 -6.64 2.96 -4.20
N ILE A 80 -5.98 3.51 -5.21
CA ILE A 80 -5.42 2.77 -6.34
C ILE A 80 -4.08 3.40 -6.71
N VAL A 81 -3.12 2.55 -7.06
CA VAL A 81 -1.84 2.93 -7.64
C VAL A 81 -1.53 2.01 -8.82
N THR A 82 -1.00 2.57 -9.90
CA THR A 82 -0.67 1.82 -11.11
C THR A 82 0.56 2.39 -11.79
N ALA A 83 1.36 1.51 -12.39
CA ALA A 83 2.34 1.91 -13.38
C ALA A 83 1.65 2.44 -14.65
N LEU A 84 2.12 3.58 -15.15
CA LEU A 84 1.65 4.19 -16.41
C LEU A 84 2.31 3.56 -17.64
N GLU A 85 3.47 2.95 -17.45
CA GLU A 85 4.27 2.32 -18.47
C GLU A 85 4.68 0.92 -18.03
N LYS A 86 5.01 0.08 -19.02
CA LYS A 86 5.57 -1.25 -18.77
C LYS A 86 7.04 -1.14 -18.38
N PHE A 87 7.45 -1.96 -17.42
CA PHE A 87 8.84 -2.21 -17.08
C PHE A 87 9.45 -3.18 -18.10
N ASP A 88 10.29 -2.67 -19.01
CA ASP A 88 10.89 -3.48 -20.08
C ASP A 88 11.80 -4.62 -19.57
N GLN A 89 12.23 -4.57 -18.30
CA GLN A 89 13.09 -5.57 -17.67
C GLN A 89 12.34 -6.67 -16.90
N LEU A 90 11.03 -6.51 -16.71
CA LEU A 90 10.20 -7.49 -16.00
C LEU A 90 9.58 -8.49 -16.98
N ASP A 91 9.22 -9.66 -16.48
CA ASP A 91 8.46 -10.63 -17.27
C ASP A 91 7.13 -10.01 -17.73
N PRO A 92 6.64 -10.31 -18.95
CA PRO A 92 5.40 -9.71 -19.48
C PRO A 92 4.15 -9.94 -18.64
N GLU A 93 4.20 -10.86 -17.68
CA GLU A 93 3.11 -11.18 -16.75
C GLU A 93 3.11 -10.28 -15.50
N ILE A 94 4.17 -9.50 -15.27
CA ILE A 94 4.36 -8.61 -14.11
C ILE A 94 4.91 -7.22 -14.52
N ASP A 95 4.82 -6.86 -15.80
CA ASP A 95 5.49 -5.66 -16.34
C ASP A 95 4.71 -4.36 -16.11
N GLN A 96 3.45 -4.39 -15.67
CA GLN A 96 2.66 -3.20 -15.41
C GLN A 96 1.84 -3.31 -14.10
N PRO A 97 2.50 -3.23 -12.94
CA PRO A 97 1.87 -3.46 -11.64
C PRO A 97 0.76 -2.46 -11.32
N MET A 98 -0.28 -2.96 -10.67
CA MET A 98 -1.37 -2.18 -10.08
C MET A 98 -1.75 -2.76 -8.73
N ALA A 99 -1.99 -1.89 -7.75
CA ALA A 99 -2.55 -2.24 -6.45
C ALA A 99 -3.71 -1.33 -6.09
N TRP A 100 -4.68 -1.85 -5.35
CA TRP A 100 -5.82 -1.10 -4.84
C TRP A 100 -6.26 -1.63 -3.49
N ASN A 101 -6.88 -0.77 -2.69
CA ASN A 101 -7.52 -1.13 -1.43
C ASN A 101 -8.87 -0.42 -1.29
N LEU A 102 -9.76 -1.03 -0.51
CA LEU A 102 -11.00 -0.44 -0.02
C LEU A 102 -11.17 -0.86 1.44
N GLU A 103 -11.40 0.12 2.30
CA GLU A 103 -11.59 -0.06 3.73
C GLU A 103 -12.88 0.63 4.19
N LEU A 104 -13.60 -0.03 5.10
CA LEU A 104 -14.70 0.55 5.87
C LEU A 104 -14.34 0.46 7.34
N ALA A 105 -14.21 1.60 8.00
CA ALA A 105 -14.16 1.69 9.45
C ALA A 105 -15.53 2.12 10.00
N TRP A 106 -15.97 1.44 11.06
CA TRP A 106 -17.18 1.73 11.81
C TRP A 106 -16.83 1.95 13.28
N MET A 107 -17.32 3.04 13.85
CA MET A 107 -17.03 3.50 15.21
C MET A 107 -18.30 3.47 16.06
N PRO A 108 -18.82 2.26 16.41
CA PRO A 108 -20.08 2.10 17.14
C PRO A 108 -20.09 2.76 18.53
N ALA A 109 -18.91 3.03 19.08
CA ALA A 109 -18.75 3.75 20.34
C ALA A 109 -17.47 4.59 20.31
N PRO A 110 -17.36 5.67 21.11
CA PRO A 110 -16.20 6.58 21.09
C PRO A 110 -14.82 5.96 21.37
N LYS A 111 -14.78 4.70 21.79
CA LYS A 111 -13.55 3.98 22.19
C LYS A 111 -13.43 2.61 21.51
N TRP A 112 -14.21 2.38 20.46
CA TRP A 112 -14.22 1.12 19.73
C TRP A 112 -14.36 1.40 18.24
N GLN A 113 -13.46 0.83 17.46
CA GLN A 113 -13.50 0.82 16.01
C GLN A 113 -13.46 -0.62 15.49
N LEU A 114 -14.22 -0.87 14.44
CA LEU A 114 -14.21 -2.10 13.65
C LEU A 114 -13.88 -1.73 12.21
N ALA A 115 -12.92 -2.40 11.58
CA ALA A 115 -12.50 -2.15 10.21
C ALA A 115 -12.66 -3.41 9.36
N PHE A 116 -13.12 -3.22 8.13
CA PHE A 116 -13.17 -4.27 7.10
C PHE A 116 -12.36 -3.80 5.90
N ARG A 117 -11.48 -4.66 5.39
CA ARG A 117 -10.63 -4.36 4.24
C ARG A 117 -10.80 -5.39 3.15
N ILE A 118 -10.78 -4.91 1.91
CA ILE A 118 -10.51 -5.71 0.73
C ILE A 118 -9.45 -4.99 -0.10
N GLU A 119 -8.39 -5.70 -0.46
CA GLU A 119 -7.32 -5.18 -1.29
C GLU A 119 -6.98 -6.18 -2.38
N GLY A 120 -6.31 -5.71 -3.41
CA GLY A 120 -5.87 -6.57 -4.48
C GLY A 120 -4.74 -5.96 -5.27
N SER A 121 -4.07 -6.84 -5.99
CA SER A 121 -3.01 -6.48 -6.91
C SER A 121 -3.10 -7.28 -8.19
N SER A 122 -2.49 -6.73 -9.23
CA SER A 122 -2.19 -7.45 -10.46
C SER A 122 -0.75 -7.16 -10.84
N GLU A 123 -0.10 -8.15 -11.45
CA GLU A 123 1.23 -7.97 -12.00
C GLU A 123 2.27 -7.61 -10.91
N LEU A 124 2.04 -8.11 -9.68
CA LEU A 124 2.94 -8.05 -8.54
C LEU A 124 3.27 -9.48 -8.08
N ASP A 125 4.55 -9.80 -8.03
CA ASP A 125 5.05 -11.16 -7.81
C ASP A 125 4.99 -11.62 -6.35
N ASP A 126 5.15 -10.68 -5.40
CA ASP A 126 5.19 -10.96 -3.96
C ASP A 126 3.91 -10.58 -3.21
N ALA A 127 2.87 -10.16 -3.95
CA ALA A 127 1.63 -9.65 -3.37
C ALA A 127 0.43 -10.58 -3.60
N PRO A 128 -0.49 -10.69 -2.63
CA PRO A 128 -1.77 -11.36 -2.87
C PRO A 128 -2.54 -10.67 -4.00
N LYS A 129 -3.06 -11.47 -4.93
CA LYS A 129 -4.01 -11.01 -5.95
C LYS A 129 -5.24 -10.40 -5.30
N ARG A 130 -5.69 -10.99 -4.19
CA ARG A 130 -6.78 -10.50 -3.35
C ARG A 130 -6.47 -10.76 -1.89
N GLN A 131 -6.74 -9.81 -1.03
CA GLN A 131 -6.66 -10.00 0.42
C GLN A 131 -7.85 -9.36 1.11
N TYR A 132 -8.35 -10.06 2.13
CA TYR A 132 -9.50 -9.68 2.93
C TYR A 132 -9.07 -9.51 4.38
N GLY A 133 -9.57 -8.48 5.04
CA GLY A 133 -9.21 -8.16 6.41
C GLY A 133 -10.40 -7.79 7.27
N VAL A 134 -10.31 -8.16 8.54
CA VAL A 134 -11.14 -7.59 9.60
C VAL A 134 -10.26 -7.25 10.80
N GLY A 135 -10.42 -6.04 11.30
CA GLY A 135 -9.67 -5.52 12.43
C GLY A 135 -10.61 -4.89 13.44
N SER A 136 -10.25 -4.93 14.72
CA SER A 136 -11.00 -4.24 15.77
C SER A 136 -10.05 -3.66 16.79
N SER A 137 -10.31 -2.44 17.23
CA SER A 137 -9.47 -1.72 18.18
C SER A 137 -10.27 -1.05 19.30
N TRP A 138 -9.69 -0.99 20.49
CA TRP A 138 -10.32 -0.45 21.68
C TRP A 138 -9.38 0.46 22.48
N LEU A 139 -9.91 1.59 22.95
CA LEU A 139 -9.26 2.43 23.96
C LEU A 139 -9.78 2.07 25.36
N ILE A 140 -8.95 1.38 26.13
CA ILE A 140 -9.23 0.90 27.48
C ILE A 140 -8.63 1.88 28.50
N GLY A 141 -9.41 2.33 29.48
CA GLY A 141 -8.92 3.17 30.58
C GLY A 141 -8.40 4.56 30.20
N GLY A 142 -8.45 4.95 28.92
CA GLY A 142 -7.98 6.25 28.42
C GLY A 142 -6.49 6.33 28.10
N ASN A 143 -5.71 5.28 28.37
CA ASN A 143 -4.28 5.23 28.10
C ASN A 143 -3.80 3.88 27.55
N THR A 144 -4.69 2.90 27.41
CA THR A 144 -4.35 1.56 26.90
C THR A 144 -5.08 1.33 25.59
N HIS A 145 -4.37 0.92 24.55
CA HIS A 145 -4.95 0.58 23.25
C HIS A 145 -4.72 -0.90 22.96
N LEU A 146 -5.80 -1.61 22.60
CA LEU A 146 -5.77 -3.00 22.17
C LEU A 146 -6.28 -3.08 20.73
N SER A 147 -5.57 -3.75 19.84
CA SER A 147 -6.07 -4.11 18.51
C SER A 147 -5.90 -5.59 18.22
N ILE A 148 -6.81 -6.09 17.39
CA ILE A 148 -6.82 -7.46 16.89
C ILE A 148 -7.12 -7.40 15.40
N ASP A 149 -6.31 -8.08 14.59
CA ASP A 149 -6.43 -8.06 13.14
C ASP A 149 -6.33 -9.48 12.59
N TYR A 150 -7.17 -9.79 11.59
CA TYR A 150 -7.12 -11.02 10.81
C TYR A 150 -7.09 -10.68 9.33
N LEU A 151 -6.16 -11.29 8.60
CA LEU A 151 -6.03 -11.13 7.16
C LEU A 151 -6.02 -12.51 6.48
N ARG A 152 -6.61 -12.58 5.30
CA ARG A 152 -6.56 -13.74 4.41
C ARG A 152 -6.23 -13.29 3.00
N GLY A 153 -5.07 -13.72 2.49
CA GLY A 153 -4.61 -13.45 1.13
C GLY A 153 -4.80 -14.66 0.22
N GLU A 154 -5.07 -14.40 -1.05
CA GLU A 154 -5.12 -15.36 -2.16
C GLU A 154 -4.14 -14.93 -3.23
N TYR A 155 -3.27 -15.85 -3.65
CA TYR A 155 -2.18 -15.59 -4.58
C TYR A 155 -2.51 -16.10 -5.99
N PRO A 156 -1.94 -15.49 -7.03
CA PRO A 156 -2.05 -16.00 -8.39
C PRO A 156 -1.34 -17.35 -8.54
N HIS A 157 -1.93 -18.23 -9.36
CA HIS A 157 -1.39 -19.56 -9.61
C HIS A 157 -0.02 -19.49 -10.28
N GLY A 158 0.95 -20.24 -9.76
CA GLY A 158 2.26 -20.43 -10.38
C GLY A 158 3.20 -19.21 -10.35
N LEU A 159 2.88 -18.16 -9.59
CA LEU A 159 3.76 -16.99 -9.42
C LEU A 159 4.45 -16.98 -8.05
N VAL A 160 3.77 -17.47 -7.00
CA VAL A 160 4.32 -17.41 -5.63
C VAL A 160 4.56 -18.83 -5.10
N GLU A 161 5.74 -19.06 -4.56
CA GLU A 161 6.14 -20.29 -3.90
C GLU A 161 6.40 -20.07 -2.41
N ASP A 162 6.20 -21.10 -1.58
CA ASP A 162 6.59 -21.10 -0.18
C ASP A 162 8.07 -21.50 0.02
N ASP A 163 8.55 -21.46 1.27
CA ASP A 163 9.93 -21.81 1.62
C ASP A 163 10.35 -23.25 1.21
N ASP A 164 9.38 -24.11 0.89
CA ASP A 164 9.55 -25.49 0.47
C ASP A 164 9.32 -25.68 -1.05
N GLU A 165 9.36 -24.60 -1.85
CA GLU A 165 9.15 -24.56 -3.32
C GLU A 165 7.75 -25.06 -3.76
N ASN A 166 6.75 -24.97 -2.88
CA ASN A 166 5.38 -25.30 -3.24
C ASN A 166 4.61 -24.05 -3.63
N GLU A 167 3.77 -24.16 -4.65
CA GLU A 167 2.84 -23.09 -5.06
C GLU A 167 2.00 -22.60 -3.87
N LEU A 168 2.20 -21.34 -3.48
CA LEU A 168 1.46 -20.66 -2.42
C LEU A 168 0.12 -20.19 -2.98
N LYS A 169 -0.97 -20.78 -2.49
CA LYS A 169 -2.33 -20.45 -2.94
C LYS A 169 -3.01 -19.40 -2.06
N SER A 170 -2.73 -19.45 -0.76
CA SER A 170 -3.37 -18.57 0.22
C SER A 170 -2.54 -18.44 1.49
N THR A 171 -2.63 -17.30 2.13
CA THR A 171 -2.07 -17.05 3.47
C THR A 171 -3.15 -16.62 4.45
N GLN A 172 -2.91 -16.85 5.73
CA GLN A 172 -3.72 -16.32 6.83
C GLN A 172 -2.79 -15.75 7.88
N SER A 173 -3.03 -14.51 8.30
CA SER A 173 -2.28 -13.88 9.38
C SER A 173 -3.22 -13.37 10.46
N PHE A 174 -2.72 -13.38 11.68
CA PHE A 174 -3.43 -12.94 12.86
C PHE A 174 -2.48 -12.13 13.74
N ALA A 175 -2.93 -10.95 14.16
CA ALA A 175 -2.14 -10.05 15.00
C ALA A 175 -2.96 -9.59 16.20
N ILE A 176 -2.28 -9.45 17.35
CA ILE A 176 -2.80 -8.78 18.53
C ILE A 176 -1.75 -7.79 18.99
N GLN A 177 -2.14 -6.55 19.22
CA GLN A 177 -1.24 -5.51 19.71
C GLN A 177 -1.84 -4.83 20.94
N LEU A 178 -1.03 -4.64 21.98
CA LEU A 178 -1.37 -3.88 23.18
C LEU A 178 -0.33 -2.76 23.36
N SER A 179 -0.77 -1.52 23.48
CA SER A 179 0.08 -0.39 23.81
C SER A 179 -0.47 0.38 25.02
N VAL A 180 0.44 0.95 25.82
CA VAL A 180 0.12 1.69 27.06
C VAL A 180 0.87 3.02 27.03
N GLY A 181 0.14 4.12 27.13
CA GLY A 181 0.68 5.47 27.31
C GLY A 181 0.88 5.79 28.79
N PHE A 182 1.99 6.47 29.09
CA PHE A 182 2.39 6.93 30.42
C PHE A 182 2.48 8.45 30.49
#